data_AF-A0A5K1G989-F1
#
_entry.id   AF-A0A5K1G989-F1
#
_cell.length_a   1.000
_cell.length_b   1.000
_cell.length_c   1.000
_cell.angle_alpha   90.00
_cell.angle_beta   90.00
_cell.angle_gamma   90.00
#
_symmetry.space_group_name_H-M   'P 1'
#
loop_
_entity.id
_entity.type
_entity.pdbx_description
1 polymer ?
#
loop_
_entity_poly.entity_id
_entity_poly.type
_entity_poly.pdbx_seq_one_letter_code
_entity_poly.pdbx_strand_id
1 'polypeptide(L)' 'MVECPSVYEMLPNPDFTWKCEPLIQVWRKQSDSKGSSVGKLETFNSSDSVSLFEEALRDNE' A
#
# COMPACT_ATOMS: atom_id res chain seq x y z
N MET A 1 21.41 3.69 9.62
CA MET A 1 20.23 2.81 9.64
C MET A 1 19.06 3.62 9.11
N VAL A 2 18.28 3.06 8.20
CA VAL A 2 17.02 3.66 7.76
C VAL A 2 15.95 2.98 8.57
N GLU A 3 15.29 3.73 9.45
CA GLU A 3 14.10 3.24 10.13
C GLU A 3 12.98 3.16 9.10
N CYS A 4 12.40 1.97 8.95
CA CYS A 4 11.23 1.80 8.08
C CYS A 4 10.00 2.19 8.90
N PRO A 5 9.13 3.08 8.39
CA PRO A 5 7.88 3.37 9.06
C PRO A 5 7.06 2.09 9.18
N SER A 6 6.42 1.92 10.33
CA SER A 6 5.41 0.89 10.51
C SER A 6 4.22 1.16 9.59
N VAL A 7 3.50 0.10 9.20
CA VAL A 7 2.29 0.21 8.38
C VAL A 7 1.26 1.17 9.00
N TYR A 8 1.18 1.22 10.33
CA TYR A 8 0.27 2.13 11.04
C TYR A 8 0.64 3.60 10.90
N GLU A 9 1.92 3.92 10.77
CA GLU A 9 2.39 5.29 10.50
C GLU A 9 2.13 5.73 9.05
N MET A 10 1.87 4.77 8.15
CA MET A 10 1.53 5.02 6.76
C MET A 10 0.01 5.17 6.53
N LEU A 11 -0.82 4.93 7.55
CA LEU A 11 -2.26 5.10 7.44
C LEU A 11 -2.61 6.59 7.26
N PRO A 12 -3.31 6.96 6.18
CA PRO A 12 -3.72 8.33 5.96
C PRO A 12 -4.79 8.72 6.98
N ASN A 13 -4.68 9.94 7.51
CA ASN A 13 -5.73 10.52 8.34
C ASN A 13 -6.85 11.06 7.41
N PRO A 14 -8.06 10.47 7.42
CA PRO A 14 -9.15 10.88 6.54
C PRO A 14 -9.72 12.26 6.90
N ASP A 15 -9.58 12.71 8.14
CA ASP A 15 -10.08 14.00 8.61
C ASP A 15 -9.08 15.14 8.37
N PHE A 16 -7.88 14.83 7.86
CA PHE A 16 -6.85 15.82 7.59
C PHE A 16 -6.97 16.37 6.16
N THR A 17 -7.06 17.70 6.04
CA THR A 17 -7.04 18.36 4.73
C THR A 17 -5.61 18.52 4.22
N TRP A 18 -5.14 17.54 3.46
CA TRP A 18 -3.81 17.57 2.84
C TRP A 18 -3.71 18.67 1.78
N LYS A 19 -2.56 19.37 1.74
CA LYS A 19 -2.25 20.29 0.61
C LYS A 19 -2.00 19.52 -0.69
N CYS A 20 -1.37 18.35 -0.56
CA CYS A 20 -1.20 17.35 -1.61
C CYS A 20 -1.50 16.00 -0.97
N GLU A 21 -2.44 15.25 -1.52
CA GLU A 21 -2.84 13.97 -0.96
C GLU A 21 -1.69 12.94 -1.04
N PRO A 22 -1.36 12.24 0.05
CA PRO A 22 -0.36 11.18 0.00
C PRO A 22 -0.86 10.01 -0.86
N LEU A 23 0.06 9.44 -1.63
CA LEU A 23 -0.20 8.24 -2.43
C LEU A 23 0.64 7.09 -1.90
N ILE A 24 0.01 5.92 -1.78
CA ILE A 24 0.70 4.68 -1.47
C ILE A 24 1.02 3.97 -2.79
N GLN A 25 2.29 3.65 -3.00
CA GLN A 25 2.77 2.98 -4.20
C GLN A 25 3.45 1.68 -3.82
N VAL A 26 2.96 0.56 -4.34
CA VAL A 26 3.47 -0.77 -4.02
C VAL A 26 3.75 -1.57 -5.28
N TRP A 27 4.83 -2.34 -5.26
CA TRP A 27 5.14 -3.30 -6.30
C TRP A 27 4.53 -4.65 -5.92
N ARG A 28 3.49 -5.05 -6.63
CA ARG A 28 2.84 -6.35 -6.41
C ARG A 28 3.23 -7.34 -7.49
N LYS A 29 3.45 -8.58 -7.06
CA LYS A 29 3.73 -9.68 -7.97
C LYS A 29 2.43 -10.06 -8.69
N GLN A 30 2.39 -9.92 -10.01
CA GLN A 30 1.32 -10.48 -10.83
C GLN A 30 1.80 -11.75 -11.51
N SER A 31 1.05 -12.83 -11.33
CA SER A 31 1.26 -14.09 -12.03
C SER A 31 0.67 -13.96 -13.44
N ASP A 32 1.49 -14.07 -14.47
CA ASP A 32 0.96 -14.25 -15.82
C ASP A 32 0.52 -15.71 -16.03
N SER A 33 -0.31 -15.95 -17.05
CA SER A 33 -0.78 -17.30 -17.40
C SER A 33 0.34 -18.24 -17.87
N LYS A 34 1.57 -17.75 -18.00
CA LYS A 34 2.76 -18.49 -18.44
C LYS A 34 3.75 -18.77 -17.30
N GLY A 35 3.41 -18.42 -16.06
CA GLY A 35 4.24 -18.68 -14.88
C GLY A 35 5.41 -17.71 -14.72
N SER A 36 5.50 -16.65 -15.54
CA SER A 36 6.41 -15.54 -15.31
C SER A 36 5.77 -14.55 -14.33
N SER A 37 6.55 -14.11 -13.35
CA SER A 37 6.08 -13.12 -12.39
C SER A 37 6.69 -11.76 -12.68
N VAL A 38 5.85 -10.81 -13.05
CA VAL A 38 6.26 -9.42 -13.24
C VAL A 38 5.73 -8.60 -12.06
N GLY A 39 6.61 -7.77 -11.48
CA GLY A 39 6.19 -6.77 -10.51
C GLY A 39 5.44 -5.65 -11.23
N LYS A 40 4.19 -5.40 -10.83
CA LYS A 40 3.42 -4.25 -11.31
C LYS A 40 3.35 -3.20 -10.21
N LEU A 41 3.61 -1.94 -10.59
CA LEU A 41 3.39 -0.81 -9.70
C LEU A 41 1.89 -0.52 -9.62
N GLU A 42 1.35 -0.58 -8.41
CA GLU A 42 -0.01 -0.18 -8.08
C GLU A 42 0.04 1.08 -7.22
N THR A 43 -0.89 2.01 -7.46
CA THR A 43 -0.96 3.30 -6.76
C THR A 43 -2.34 3.43 -6.13
N PHE A 44 -2.37 3.77 -4.85
CA PHE A 44 -3.56 3.90 -4.03
C PHE A 44 -3.61 5.32 -3.45
N ASN A 45 -4.77 5.96 -3.51
CA ASN A 45 -5.02 7.22 -2.79
C ASN A 45 -5.27 6.94 -1.31
N SER A 46 -5.57 7.98 -0.53
CA SER A 46 -5.76 7.83 0.92
C SER A 46 -6.88 6.84 1.25
N SER A 47 -7.99 6.92 0.54
CA SER A 47 -9.18 6.09 0.79
C SER A 47 -8.93 4.63 0.39
N ASP A 48 -8.36 4.41 -0.80
CA ASP A 48 -8.14 3.08 -1.35
C ASP A 48 -7.03 2.32 -0.59
N SER A 49 -6.07 3.05 -0.01
CA SER A 49 -4.96 2.46 0.73
C SER A 49 -5.38 1.69 1.99
N VAL A 50 -6.52 2.03 2.59
CA VAL A 50 -7.05 1.31 3.76
C VAL A 50 -7.27 -0.16 3.43
N SER A 51 -7.91 -0.45 2.29
CA SER A 51 -8.17 -1.82 1.85
C SER A 51 -6.88 -2.61 1.59
N LEU A 52 -5.83 -1.94 1.10
CA LEU A 52 -4.50 -2.54 0.90
C LEU A 52 -3.87 -2.94 2.23
N PHE A 53 -3.94 -2.08 3.24
CA PHE A 53 -3.38 -2.36 4.56
C PHE A 53 -4.17 -3.44 5.30
N GLU A 54 -5.50 -3.45 5.19
CA GLU A 54 -6.35 -4.53 5.72
C GLU A 54 -6.01 -5.89 5.09
N GLU A 55 -5.78 -5.94 3.78
CA GLU A 55 -5.33 -7.16 3.10
C GLU A 55 -3.97 -7.63 3.63
N ALA A 56 -3.00 -6.71 3.74
CA ALA A 56 -1.64 -7.02 4.18
C ALA A 56 -1.55 -7.48 5.65
N LEU A 57 -2.46 -6.99 6.50
CA LEU A 57 -2.51 -7.31 7.92
C LEU A 57 -3.38 -8.54 8.24
N ARG A 58 -4.09 -9.11 7.26
CA ARG A 58 -5.06 -10.21 7.49
C ARG A 58 -4.45 -11.43 8.16
N ASP A 59 -3.20 -11.76 7.83
CA ASP A 59 -2.50 -12.95 8.34
C ASP A 59 -1.52 -12.62 9.48
N ASN A 60 -1.62 -11.41 10.06
CA ASN A 60 -0.76 -10.91 11.14
C ASN A 60 -1.47 -11.03 12.50
N GLU A 61 -1.69 -12.27 12.95
CA GLU A 61 -2.16 -12.62 14.32
C GLU A 61 -1.01 -12.90 15.29
#